data_AF-A0A661M0P1-F1
#
_entry.id   AF-A0A661M0P1-F1
#
_cell.length_a   1.000
_cell.length_b   1.000
_cell.length_c   1.000
_cell.angle_alpha   90.00
_cell.angle_beta   90.00
_cell.angle_gamma   90.00
#
_symmetry.space_group_name_H-M   'P 1'
#
loop_
_entity.id
_entity.type
_entity.pdbx_description
1 polymer ?
#
loop_
_entity_poly.entity_id
_entity_poly.type
_entity_poly.pdbx_seq_one_letter_code
_entity_poly.pdbx_strand_id
1 'polypeptide(L)' 'RGTDKEAVRFFYIAKGSLAELRTQLRIAFEVGYLRKEDFTAMDDECNRIGRMIGALIRARRMG' A
#
# COMPACT_ATOMS: atom_id res chain seq x y z
N ARG A 1 3.09 23.04 8.47
CA ARG A 1 3.55 21.64 8.63
C ARG A 1 2.80 21.05 9.82
N GLY A 2 2.03 19.98 9.64
CA GLY A 2 1.35 19.26 10.74
C GLY A 2 -0.18 19.32 10.78
N THR A 3 -0.86 19.65 9.67
CA THR A 3 -2.33 19.61 9.63
C THR A 3 -2.84 18.26 9.14
N ASP A 4 -4.06 17.88 9.50
CA ASP A 4 -4.68 16.63 9.01
C ASP A 4 -4.77 16.58 7.48
N LYS A 5 -4.93 17.74 6.82
CA LYS A 5 -4.87 17.86 5.35
C LYS A 5 -3.50 17.43 4.78
N GLU A 6 -2.42 17.81 5.44
CA GLU A 6 -1.06 17.43 5.03
C GLU A 6 -0.80 15.94 5.28
N ALA A 7 -1.25 15.40 6.44
CA ALA A 7 -1.17 13.98 6.74
C ALA A 7 -1.94 13.13 5.73
N VAL A 8 -3.17 13.52 5.39
CA VAL A 8 -4.00 12.87 4.37
C VAL A 8 -3.29 12.84 3.01
N ARG A 9 -2.63 13.94 2.61
CA ARG A 9 -1.84 13.97 1.38
C ARG A 9 -0.73 12.92 1.40
N PHE A 10 0.03 12.84 2.49
CA PHE A 10 1.09 11.83 2.64
C PHE A 10 0.56 10.40 2.61
N PHE A 11 -0.61 10.14 3.21
CA PHE A 11 -1.22 8.82 3.15
C PHE A 11 -1.70 8.43 1.75
N TYR A 12 -2.17 9.39 0.94
CA TYR A 12 -2.47 9.11 -0.47
C TYR A 12 -1.23 8.78 -1.28
N ILE A 13 -0.11 9.46 -1.02
CA ILE A 13 1.19 9.13 -1.64
C ILE A 13 1.58 7.70 -1.26
N ALA A 14 1.55 7.36 0.04
CA ALA A 14 1.87 6.01 0.52
C ALA A 14 0.95 4.94 -0.10
N LYS A 15 -0.35 5.23 -0.26
CA LYS A 15 -1.30 4.33 -0.92
C LYS A 15 -0.96 4.12 -2.41
N GLY A 16 -0.53 5.18 -3.10
CA GLY A 16 -0.07 5.12 -4.49
C GLY A 16 1.18 4.25 -4.63
N SER A 17 2.22 4.53 -3.83
CA SER A 17 3.46 3.74 -3.83
C SER A 17 3.23 2.27 -3.51
N LEU A 18 2.29 1.95 -2.61
CA LEU A 18 1.91 0.57 -2.32
C LEU A 18 1.26 -0.13 -3.52
N ALA A 19 0.44 0.59 -4.30
CA ALA A 19 -0.16 0.04 -5.52
C ALA A 19 0.88 -0.21 -6.62
N GLU A 20 1.88 0.66 -6.73
CA GLU A 20 3.03 0.48 -7.63
C GLU A 20 3.86 -0.75 -7.22
N LEU A 21 4.18 -0.90 -5.92
CA LEU A 21 4.89 -2.07 -5.41
C LEU A 21 4.14 -3.37 -5.72
N ARG A 22 2.82 -3.42 -5.51
CA ARG A 22 2.03 -4.62 -5.85
C ARG A 22 2.09 -4.97 -7.33
N THR A 23 2.09 -3.96 -8.21
CA THR A 23 2.28 -4.17 -9.65
C THR A 23 3.66 -4.77 -9.92
N GLN A 24 4.71 -4.25 -9.30
CA GLN A 24 6.07 -4.77 -9.43
C GLN A 24 6.20 -6.20 -8.88
N LEU A 25 5.58 -6.52 -7.74
CA LEU A 25 5.54 -7.88 -7.19
C LEU A 25 4.88 -8.86 -8.16
N ARG A 26 3.78 -8.45 -8.80
CA ARG A 26 3.11 -9.26 -9.82
C ARG A 26 4.02 -9.53 -11.02
N ILE A 27 4.67 -8.49 -11.55
CA ILE A 27 5.62 -8.65 -12.66
C ILE A 27 6.76 -9.57 -12.26
N ALA A 28 7.34 -9.38 -11.07
CA ALA A 28 8.43 -10.22 -10.56
C ALA A 28 8.03 -11.68 -10.42
N PHE A 29 6.79 -11.96 -10.00
CA PHE A 29 6.24 -13.31 -9.99
C PHE A 29 6.06 -13.87 -11.41
N GLU A 30 5.46 -13.10 -12.33
CA GLU A 30 5.20 -13.53 -13.71
C GLU A 30 6.49 -13.83 -14.49
N VAL A 31 7.58 -13.12 -14.23
CA VAL A 31 8.90 -13.39 -14.84
C VAL A 31 9.74 -14.43 -14.09
N GLY A 32 9.17 -15.06 -13.05
CA GLY A 32 9.81 -16.15 -12.31
C GLY A 32 10.87 -15.72 -11.29
N TYR A 33 10.92 -14.44 -10.92
CA TYR A 33 11.84 -13.94 -9.87
C TYR A 33 11.32 -14.19 -8.46
N LEU A 34 10.01 -14.41 -8.30
CA LEU A 34 9.39 -14.78 -7.03
C LEU A 34 8.73 -16.15 -7.12
N ARG A 35 8.87 -16.94 -6.06
CA ARG A 35 8.07 -18.16 -5.89
C ARG A 35 6.64 -17.77 -5.50
N LYS A 36 5.69 -18.67 -5.75
CA LYS A 36 4.27 -18.43 -5.45
C LYS A 36 4.04 -18.12 -3.96
N GLU A 37 4.71 -18.85 -3.06
CA GLU A 37 4.56 -18.59 -1.62
C GLU A 37 5.04 -17.18 -1.23
N ASP A 38 6.21 -16.76 -1.73
CA ASP A 38 6.79 -15.45 -1.45
C ASP A 38 5.91 -14.32 -2.02
N PHE A 39 5.46 -14.45 -3.27
CA PHE A 39 4.52 -13.51 -3.89
C PHE A 39 3.22 -13.41 -3.10
N THR A 40 2.62 -14.54 -2.71
CA THR A 40 1.35 -14.56 -1.97
C THR A 40 1.48 -13.87 -0.62
N ALA A 41 2.54 -14.17 0.13
CA ALA A 41 2.81 -13.55 1.42
C ALA A 41 2.98 -12.03 1.29
N MET A 42 3.73 -11.57 0.29
CA MET A 42 3.97 -10.15 0.05
C MET A 42 2.70 -9.42 -0.44
N ASP A 43 1.90 -10.00 -1.34
CA ASP A 43 0.64 -9.38 -1.79
C ASP A 43 -0.37 -9.30 -0.64
N ASP A 44 -0.47 -10.32 0.21
CA ASP A 44 -1.33 -10.32 1.39
C ASP A 44 -0.93 -9.24 2.40
N GLU A 45 0.37 -9.04 2.60
CA GLU A 45 0.89 -7.95 3.42
C GLU A 45 0.56 -6.58 2.80
N CYS A 46 0.79 -6.41 1.50
CA CYS A 46 0.41 -5.18 0.81
C CYS A 46 -1.10 -4.91 0.91
N ASN A 47 -1.94 -5.93 0.79
CA ASN A 47 -3.39 -5.81 0.98
C ASN A 47 -3.73 -5.35 2.40
N ARG A 48 -3.07 -5.90 3.42
CA ARG A 48 -3.25 -5.51 4.83
C ARG A 48 -2.86 -4.06 5.07
N ILE A 49 -1.67 -3.65 4.62
CA ILE A 49 -1.17 -2.27 4.74
C ILE A 49 -2.11 -1.30 4.00
N GLY A 50 -2.58 -1.65 2.81
CA GLY A 50 -3.50 -0.81 2.04
C GLY A 50 -4.81 -0.54 2.76
N ARG A 51 -5.36 -1.55 3.48
CA ARG A 51 -6.53 -1.36 4.35
C ARG A 51 -6.24 -0.42 5.51
N MET A 52 -5.08 -0.56 6.16
CA MET A 52 -4.66 0.30 7.28
C MET A 52 -4.49 1.75 6.84
N ILE A 53 -3.81 2.01 5.72
CA ILE A 53 -3.66 3.36 5.15
C ILE A 53 -5.05 3.94 4.81
N GLY A 54 -5.93 3.15 4.21
CA GLY A 54 -7.30 3.57 3.92
C GLY A 54 -8.10 3.95 5.18
N ALA A 55 -7.93 3.19 6.27
CA ALA A 55 -8.54 3.51 7.55
C ALA A 55 -7.98 4.80 8.17
N LEU A 56 -6.66 5.01 8.11
CA LEU A 56 -6.00 6.22 8.58
C LEU A 56 -6.45 7.47 7.81
N ILE A 57 -6.58 7.38 6.48
CA ILE A 57 -7.12 8.49 5.67
C ILE A 57 -8.53 8.86 6.11
N ARG A 58 -9.39 7.87 6.38
CA ARG A 58 -10.77 8.13 6.85
C ARG A 58 -10.77 8.78 8.23
N ALA A 59 -10.02 8.22 9.18
CA ALA A 59 -9.93 8.75 10.54
C ALA A 59 -9.46 10.22 10.57
N ARG A 60 -8.45 10.56 9.76
CA ARG A 60 -7.86 11.91 9.68
C ARG A 60 -8.67 12.90 8.85
N ARG A 61 -9.70 12.45 8.14
CA ARG A 61 -10.65 13.36 7.46
C ARG A 61 -11.84 13.72 8.35
N MET A 62 -12.09 12.93 9.39
CA MET A 62 -13.23 13.07 10.30
C MET A 62 -12.86 13.78 11.61
N GLY A 63 -11.57 13.75 11.99
CA GLY A 63 -11.01 14.63 13.02
C GLY A 63 -10.62 15.98 12.44
#